data_AF-A0A820RSF7-F1
#
_entry.id   AF-A0A820RSF7-F1
#
_cell.length_a   1.000
_cell.length_b   1.000
_cell.length_c   1.000
_cell.angle_alpha   90.00
_cell.angle_beta   90.00
_cell.angle_gamma   90.00
#
_symmetry.space_group_name_H-M   'P 1'
#
loop_
_entity.id
_entity.type
_entity.pdbx_description
1 polymer ?
#
loop_
_entity_poly.entity_id
_entity_poly.type
_entity_poly.pdbx_seq_one_letter_code
_entity_poly.pdbx_strand_id
1 'polypeptide(L)'
;ASEVASITFYFVSKDLQDQFTSPTLTTEQLDGLVEDFVSAVQSKTLEKLGYPSKLPSWAYSVSKAALIALTRIEAGQQPEGKKIFVYSVTPGYCCTNLSNHASDARPAEAGADSILHAVDTPANELENGAFYQDGIKLPPICQDGAKV
;
A
#
# COMPACT_ATOMS: atom_id res chain seq x y z
N ALA A 1 1.87 -2.45 4.97
CA ALA A 1 1.50 -1.40 3.99
C ALA A 1 1.53 -0.03 4.67
N SER A 2 1.11 1.06 4.01
CA SER A 2 1.22 2.43 4.54
C SER A 2 0.16 3.33 3.92
N GLU A 3 -0.47 4.21 4.71
CA GLU A 3 -1.46 5.19 4.19
C GLU A 3 -0.83 6.16 3.19
N VAL A 4 0.42 6.56 3.41
CA VAL A 4 1.20 7.39 2.48
C VAL A 4 1.23 6.80 1.07
N ALA A 5 1.16 5.47 0.92
CA ALA A 5 1.06 4.82 -0.39
C ALA A 5 -0.25 5.18 -1.09
N SER A 6 -1.37 5.00 -0.38
CA SER A 6 -2.72 5.32 -0.85
C SER A 6 -2.88 6.81 -1.16
N ILE A 7 -2.32 7.69 -0.32
CA ILE A 7 -2.29 9.15 -0.54
C ILE A 7 -1.42 9.52 -1.75
N THR A 8 -0.21 8.97 -1.84
CA THR A 8 0.72 9.29 -2.93
C THR A 8 0.19 8.82 -4.27
N PHE A 9 -0.55 7.71 -4.28
CA PHE A 9 -1.18 7.20 -5.49
C PHE A 9 -2.30 8.08 -6.02
N TYR A 10 -2.91 8.93 -5.19
CA TYR A 10 -3.80 9.98 -5.70
C TYR A 10 -3.06 10.94 -6.66
N PHE A 11 -1.77 11.15 -6.43
CA PHE A 11 -0.93 12.06 -7.22
C PHE A 11 -0.17 11.39 -8.38
N VAL A 12 -0.25 10.06 -8.54
CA VAL A 12 0.24 9.40 -9.77
C VAL A 12 -0.76 9.61 -10.92
N SER A 13 -0.32 9.48 -12.17
CA SER A 13 -1.21 9.55 -13.33
C SER A 13 -2.32 8.50 -13.25
N LYS A 14 -3.49 8.81 -13.83
CA LYS A 14 -4.63 7.86 -13.87
C LYS A 14 -4.25 6.52 -14.49
N ASP A 15 -3.42 6.52 -15.53
CA ASP A 15 -2.96 5.29 -16.18
C ASP A 15 -2.15 4.39 -15.22
N LEU A 16 -1.31 4.98 -14.37
CA LEU A 16 -0.60 4.23 -13.33
C LEU A 16 -1.55 3.77 -12.22
N GLN A 17 -2.51 4.61 -11.81
CA GLN A 17 -3.55 4.21 -10.86
C GLN A 17 -4.31 2.98 -11.35
N ASP A 18 -4.77 2.99 -12.60
CA ASP A 18 -5.52 1.91 -13.23
C ASP A 18 -4.67 0.63 -13.33
N GLN A 19 -3.39 0.75 -13.70
CA GLN A 19 -2.47 -0.40 -13.77
C GLN A 19 -2.25 -1.05 -12.41
N PHE A 20 -1.85 -0.27 -11.40
CA PHE A 20 -1.63 -0.79 -10.06
C PHE A 20 -2.90 -1.32 -9.41
N THR A 21 -4.08 -0.77 -9.73
CA THR A 21 -5.36 -1.21 -9.15
C THR A 21 -6.08 -2.29 -9.95
N SER A 22 -5.57 -2.67 -11.13
CA SER A 22 -6.18 -3.67 -11.98
C SER A 22 -6.50 -4.98 -11.23
N PRO A 23 -7.74 -5.51 -11.34
CA PRO A 23 -8.12 -6.76 -10.69
C PRO A 23 -7.47 -7.99 -11.34
N THR A 24 -6.90 -7.84 -12.54
CA THR A 24 -6.22 -8.92 -13.28
C THR A 24 -4.71 -8.72 -13.36
N LEU A 25 -4.15 -7.84 -12.51
CA LEU A 25 -2.71 -7.63 -12.44
C LEU A 25 -2.00 -8.93 -12.06
N THR A 26 -0.94 -9.29 -12.77
CA THR A 26 -0.09 -10.45 -12.43
C THR A 26 1.18 -10.02 -11.70
N THR A 27 1.87 -10.98 -11.07
CA THR A 27 3.15 -10.72 -10.40
C THR A 27 4.18 -10.15 -11.38
N GLU A 28 4.26 -10.70 -12.59
CA GLU A 28 5.20 -10.25 -13.62
C GLU A 28 4.90 -8.82 -14.11
N GLN A 29 3.61 -8.47 -14.24
CA GLN A 29 3.21 -7.11 -14.58
C GLN A 29 3.55 -6.13 -13.45
N LEU A 30 3.35 -6.55 -12.19
CA LEU A 30 3.72 -5.73 -11.04
C LEU A 30 5.24 -5.52 -10.94
N ASP A 31 6.04 -6.56 -11.19
CA ASP A 31 7.50 -6.45 -11.23
C ASP A 31 7.93 -5.46 -12.33
N GLY A 32 7.33 -5.55 -13.52
CA GLY A 32 7.55 -4.59 -14.60
C GLY A 32 7.25 -3.13 -14.20
N LEU A 33 6.14 -2.88 -13.50
CA LEU A 33 5.81 -1.54 -12.99
C LEU A 33 6.87 -1.01 -12.01
N VAL A 34 7.41 -1.87 -11.15
CA VAL A 34 8.47 -1.51 -10.18
C VAL A 34 9.79 -1.26 -10.90
N GLU A 35 10.16 -2.08 -11.89
CA GLU A 35 11.36 -1.91 -12.72
C GLU A 35 11.31 -0.63 -13.56
N ASP A 36 10.16 -0.32 -14.16
CA ASP A 36 9.91 0.93 -14.89
C ASP A 36 10.07 2.14 -13.97
N PHE A 37 9.54 2.04 -12.75
CA PHE A 37 9.73 3.07 -11.74
C PHE A 37 11.21 3.27 -11.38
N VAL A 38 11.95 2.20 -11.08
CA VAL A 38 13.39 2.26 -10.77
C VAL A 38 14.17 2.88 -11.94
N SER A 39 13.84 2.50 -13.16
CA SER A 39 14.45 3.06 -14.38
C SER A 39 14.14 4.55 -14.52
N ALA A 40 12.90 4.97 -14.24
CA ALA A 40 12.46 6.36 -14.28
C ALA A 40 13.17 7.24 -13.24
N VAL A 41 13.53 6.68 -12.07
CA VAL A 41 14.37 7.35 -11.07
C VAL A 41 15.76 7.60 -11.62
N GLN A 42 16.39 6.55 -12.17
CA GLN A 42 17.76 6.62 -12.69
C GLN A 42 17.90 7.59 -13.86
N SER A 43 16.90 7.61 -14.75
CA SER A 43 16.85 8.50 -15.92
C SER A 43 16.30 9.90 -15.62
N LYS A 44 15.84 10.16 -14.39
CA LYS A 44 15.21 11.42 -13.95
C LYS A 44 13.96 11.79 -14.77
N THR A 45 13.13 10.80 -15.11
CA THR A 45 11.90 10.98 -15.91
C THR A 45 10.60 10.75 -15.14
N LEU A 46 10.64 10.64 -13.81
CA LEU A 46 9.46 10.40 -12.94
C LEU A 46 8.23 11.23 -13.33
N GLU A 47 8.34 12.57 -13.35
CA GLU A 47 7.20 13.46 -13.62
C GLU A 47 6.64 13.29 -15.04
N LYS A 48 7.51 13.02 -16.02
CA LYS A 48 7.10 12.76 -17.41
C LYS A 48 6.32 11.45 -17.54
N LEU A 49 6.62 10.48 -16.69
CA LEU A 49 5.96 9.17 -16.67
C LEU A 49 4.79 9.13 -15.69
N GLY A 50 4.41 10.26 -15.10
CA GLY A 50 3.24 10.36 -14.23
C GLY A 50 3.48 9.95 -12.78
N TYR A 51 4.73 9.81 -12.34
CA TYR A 51 5.06 9.59 -10.93
C TYR A 51 5.16 10.92 -10.16
N PRO A 52 4.76 10.95 -8.88
CA PRO A 52 4.85 12.14 -8.04
C PRO A 52 6.31 12.41 -7.67
N SER A 53 6.97 13.34 -8.37
CA SER A 53 8.38 13.70 -8.14
C SER A 53 8.59 14.69 -6.99
N LYS A 54 7.50 15.30 -6.48
CA LYS A 54 7.54 16.44 -5.55
C LYS A 54 7.37 16.06 -4.07
N LEU A 55 6.97 14.82 -3.76
CA LEU A 55 6.79 14.35 -2.39
C LEU A 55 8.07 13.66 -1.89
N PRO A 56 8.63 14.03 -0.72
CA PRO A 56 9.90 13.46 -0.24
C PRO A 56 9.86 11.93 -0.03
N SER A 57 8.65 11.36 0.08
CA SER A 57 8.40 9.92 0.29
C SER A 57 8.10 9.13 -0.98
N TRP A 58 8.23 9.71 -2.19
CA TRP A 58 7.75 9.10 -3.44
C TRP A 58 8.23 7.65 -3.66
N ALA A 59 9.50 7.34 -3.34
CA ALA A 59 10.03 5.98 -3.46
C ALA A 59 9.43 5.00 -2.47
N TYR A 60 9.34 5.42 -1.21
CA TYR A 60 8.68 4.66 -0.16
C TYR A 60 7.22 4.38 -0.54
N SER A 61 6.50 5.39 -1.03
CA SER A 61 5.10 5.26 -1.40
C SER A 61 4.86 4.27 -2.53
N VAL A 62 5.65 4.34 -3.61
CA VAL A 62 5.55 3.38 -4.73
C VAL A 62 5.84 1.96 -4.24
N SER A 63 6.85 1.77 -3.39
CA SER A 63 7.15 0.45 -2.80
C SER A 63 5.97 -0.12 -1.98
N LYS A 64 5.25 0.73 -1.25
CA LYS A 64 4.12 0.32 -0.42
C LYS A 64 2.84 0.12 -1.23
N ALA A 65 2.67 0.81 -2.34
CA ALA A 65 1.58 0.57 -3.26
C ALA A 65 1.78 -0.75 -4.03
N ALA A 66 3.01 -1.04 -4.46
CA ALA A 66 3.36 -2.34 -5.00
C ALA A 66 3.06 -3.46 -4.00
N LEU A 67 3.38 -3.27 -2.71
CA LEU A 67 3.02 -4.23 -1.66
C LEU A 67 1.49 -4.43 -1.52
N ILE A 68 0.68 -3.36 -1.61
CA ILE A 68 -0.80 -3.46 -1.59
C ILE A 68 -1.31 -4.20 -2.82
N ALA A 69 -0.72 -3.97 -4.00
CA ALA A 69 -1.03 -4.72 -5.21
C ALA A 69 -0.67 -6.19 -5.10
N LEU A 70 0.55 -6.50 -4.65
CA LEU A 70 1.02 -7.86 -4.42
C LEU A 70 0.12 -8.63 -3.45
N THR A 71 -0.36 -7.97 -2.40
CA THR A 71 -1.30 -8.58 -1.43
C THR A 71 -2.56 -9.12 -2.11
N ARG A 72 -3.13 -8.37 -3.07
CA ARG A 72 -4.32 -8.80 -3.82
C ARG A 72 -4.02 -9.96 -4.76
N ILE A 73 -2.86 -9.92 -5.41
CA ILE A 73 -2.38 -11.00 -6.29
C ILE A 73 -2.22 -12.29 -5.48
N GLU A 74 -1.47 -12.24 -4.39
CA GLU A 74 -1.21 -13.38 -3.51
C GLU A 74 -2.49 -13.94 -2.89
N ALA A 75 -3.43 -13.06 -2.51
CA ALA A 75 -4.75 -13.47 -2.01
C ALA A 75 -5.54 -14.28 -3.05
N GLY A 76 -5.49 -13.88 -4.32
CA GLY A 76 -6.17 -14.58 -5.42
C GLY A 76 -5.49 -15.88 -5.86
N GLN A 77 -4.21 -16.06 -5.53
CA GLN A 77 -3.44 -17.28 -5.85
C GLN A 77 -3.57 -18.37 -4.78
N GLN A 78 -4.13 -18.07 -3.60
CA GLN A 78 -4.30 -19.07 -2.55
C GLN A 78 -5.29 -20.17 -2.99
N PRO A 79 -4.96 -21.46 -2.81
CA PRO A 79 -5.84 -22.55 -3.21
C PRO A 79 -7.19 -22.50 -2.51
N GLU A 80 -8.27 -22.58 -3.28
CA GLU A 80 -9.63 -22.72 -2.73
C GLU A 80 -9.69 -23.93 -1.79
N GLY A 81 -10.03 -23.69 -0.52
CA GLY A 81 -10.12 -24.73 0.52
C GLY A 81 -8.97 -24.75 1.52
N LYS A 82 -7.83 -24.13 1.23
CA LYS A 82 -6.86 -23.77 2.27
C LYS A 82 -7.35 -22.47 2.90
N LYS A 83 -7.67 -22.48 4.20
CA LYS A 83 -8.12 -21.29 4.96
C LYS A 83 -6.95 -20.31 5.19
N ILE A 84 -6.30 -19.88 4.12
CA ILE A 84 -5.19 -18.94 4.10
C ILE A 84 -5.73 -17.63 3.56
N PHE A 85 -5.54 -16.57 4.35
CA PHE A 85 -5.95 -15.22 4.02
C PHE A 85 -4.73 -14.32 4.02
N VAL A 86 -4.68 -13.40 3.07
CA VAL A 86 -3.57 -12.49 2.86
C VAL A 86 -4.12 -11.08 2.96
N TYR A 87 -3.59 -10.31 3.91
CA TYR A 87 -4.00 -8.93 4.16
C TYR A 87 -2.79 -8.02 4.15
N SER A 88 -3.02 -6.76 3.79
CA SER A 88 -2.04 -5.71 4.00
C SER A 88 -2.55 -4.77 5.08
N VAL A 89 -1.69 -4.42 6.02
CA VAL A 89 -2.09 -3.56 7.14
C VAL A 89 -1.11 -2.41 7.28
N THR A 90 -1.61 -1.22 7.57
CA THR A 90 -0.81 -0.05 7.94
C THR A 90 -0.90 0.12 9.47
N PRO A 91 0.24 0.35 10.15
CA PRO A 91 0.23 0.63 11.58
C PRO A 91 -0.20 2.09 11.88
N GLY A 92 -0.45 2.90 10.86
CA GLY A 92 -0.54 4.36 10.97
C GLY A 92 0.84 4.98 11.22
N TYR A 93 0.87 6.30 11.42
CA TYR A 93 2.12 7.03 11.66
C TYR A 93 2.61 6.84 13.11
N CYS A 94 3.49 5.86 13.33
CA CYS A 94 3.95 5.44 14.67
C CYS A 94 5.26 6.09 15.11
N CYS A 95 5.39 6.41 16.40
CA CYS A 95 6.56 6.97 17.05
C CYS A 95 7.68 5.93 17.14
N THR A 96 8.60 5.97 16.17
CA THR A 96 9.70 5.01 16.00
C THR A 96 10.92 5.73 15.43
N ASN A 97 12.05 5.04 15.30
CA ASN A 97 13.21 5.59 14.61
C ASN A 97 12.89 6.02 13.16
N LEU A 98 11.98 5.32 12.47
CA LEU A 98 11.62 5.63 11.08
C LEU A 98 10.91 6.99 10.97
N SER A 99 10.09 7.35 11.94
CA SER A 99 9.41 8.65 12.05
C SER A 99 10.22 9.68 12.84
N ASN A 100 11.48 9.38 13.18
CA ASN A 100 12.32 10.20 14.04
C ASN A 100 11.62 10.60 15.35
N HIS A 101 10.84 9.68 15.93
CA HIS A 101 10.04 9.92 17.13
C HIS A 101 9.18 11.20 17.07
N ALA A 102 8.58 11.48 15.91
CA ALA A 102 7.78 12.68 15.70
C ALA A 102 6.66 12.82 16.74
N SER A 103 6.41 14.06 17.19
CA SER A 103 5.49 14.35 18.29
C SER A 103 4.02 14.10 17.97
N ASP A 104 3.66 14.10 16.68
CA ASP A 104 2.34 13.79 16.15
C ASP A 104 2.15 12.30 15.82
N ALA A 105 3.18 11.48 16.02
CA ALA A 105 3.10 10.05 15.78
C ALA A 105 2.46 9.30 16.96
N ARG A 106 1.62 8.31 16.66
CA ARG A 106 0.98 7.44 17.67
C ARG A 106 1.98 6.49 18.34
N PRO A 107 1.72 5.95 19.53
CA PRO A 107 2.57 4.93 20.15
C PRO A 107 2.75 3.69 19.26
N ALA A 108 3.92 3.03 19.37
CA ALA A 108 4.22 1.84 18.57
C ALA A 108 3.28 0.67 18.90
N GLU A 109 2.82 0.58 20.14
CA GLU A 109 1.85 -0.39 20.64
C GLU A 109 0.53 -0.27 19.87
N ALA A 110 0.04 0.95 19.70
CA ALA A 110 -1.16 1.19 18.90
C ALA A 110 -0.96 0.76 17.44
N GLY A 111 0.25 0.93 16.88
CA GLY A 111 0.58 0.40 15.56
C GLY A 111 0.57 -1.13 15.49
N ALA A 112 1.04 -1.80 16.54
CA ALA A 112 0.98 -3.25 16.66
C ALA A 112 -0.47 -3.75 16.78
N ASP A 113 -1.32 -3.04 17.51
CA ASP A 113 -2.76 -3.36 17.65
C ASP A 113 -3.46 -3.36 16.29
N SER A 114 -3.13 -2.41 15.39
CA SER A 114 -3.66 -2.41 14.02
C SER A 114 -3.33 -3.71 13.27
N ILE A 115 -2.11 -4.22 13.42
CA ILE A 115 -1.69 -5.50 12.81
C ILE A 115 -2.43 -6.68 13.45
N LEU A 116 -2.51 -6.71 14.78
CA LEU A 116 -3.20 -7.77 15.51
C LEU A 116 -4.69 -7.84 15.16
N HIS A 117 -5.34 -6.71 14.91
CA HIS A 117 -6.73 -6.69 14.47
C HIS A 117 -6.95 -7.58 13.23
N ALA A 118 -6.06 -7.55 12.24
CA ALA A 118 -6.20 -8.39 11.04
C ALA A 118 -5.96 -9.89 11.33
N VAL A 119 -5.23 -10.22 12.39
CA VAL A 119 -4.92 -11.60 12.81
C VAL A 119 -6.03 -12.18 13.68
N ASP A 120 -6.54 -11.38 14.62
CA ASP A 120 -7.50 -11.81 15.63
C ASP A 120 -8.95 -11.77 15.12
N THR A 121 -9.23 -10.97 14.08
CA THR A 121 -10.58 -10.90 13.50
C THR A 121 -10.91 -12.18 12.73
N PRO A 122 -12.10 -12.76 12.92
CA PRO A 122 -12.55 -13.88 12.11
C PRO A 122 -12.46 -13.57 10.62
N ALA A 123 -11.86 -14.47 9.84
CA ALA A 123 -11.57 -14.21 8.44
C ALA A 123 -12.81 -13.96 7.56
N ASN A 124 -14.00 -14.38 7.99
CA ASN A 124 -15.28 -14.09 7.32
C ASN A 124 -15.78 -12.65 7.54
N GLU A 125 -15.13 -11.88 8.40
CA GLU A 125 -15.43 -10.47 8.67
C GLU A 125 -14.44 -9.53 7.95
N LEU A 126 -13.38 -10.08 7.35
CA LEU A 126 -12.40 -9.35 6.54
C LEU A 126 -12.45 -9.78 5.08
N GLU A 127 -12.15 -8.84 4.19
CA GLU A 127 -12.02 -9.10 2.76
C GLU A 127 -10.59 -9.56 2.45
N ASN A 128 -10.44 -10.78 1.94
CA ASN A 128 -9.15 -11.31 1.53
C ASN A 128 -8.50 -10.41 0.46
N GLY A 129 -7.21 -10.13 0.60
CA GLY A 129 -6.47 -9.24 -0.30
C GLY A 129 -6.61 -7.75 0.00
N ALA A 130 -7.46 -7.35 0.94
CA ALA A 130 -7.70 -5.94 1.22
C ALA A 130 -6.60 -5.27 2.09
N PHE A 131 -6.71 -3.94 2.18
CA PHE A 131 -5.80 -3.06 2.92
C PHE A 131 -6.53 -2.48 4.13
N TYR A 132 -5.92 -2.53 5.32
CA TYR A 132 -6.56 -2.16 6.59
C TYR A 132 -5.72 -1.24 7.47
N GLN A 133 -6.40 -0.43 8.29
CA GLN A 133 -5.86 0.24 9.48
C GLN A 133 -6.86 0.12 10.62
N ASP A 134 -6.44 -0.34 11.80
CA ASP A 134 -7.30 -0.41 13.00
C ASP A 134 -8.65 -1.12 12.73
N GLY A 135 -8.63 -2.18 11.89
CA GLY A 135 -9.83 -2.91 11.46
C GLY A 135 -10.68 -2.25 10.37
N ILE A 136 -10.37 -1.02 9.99
CA ILE A 136 -11.07 -0.28 8.94
C ILE A 136 -10.44 -0.59 7.59
N LYS A 137 -11.26 -1.05 6.63
CA LYS A 137 -10.83 -1.26 5.25
C LYS A 137 -10.53 0.10 4.60
N LEU A 138 -9.30 0.26 4.13
CA LEU A 138 -8.84 1.45 3.41
C LEU A 138 -8.85 1.21 1.90
N PRO A 139 -9.07 2.26 1.10
CA PRO A 139 -8.97 2.13 -0.35
C PRO A 139 -7.48 2.03 -0.77
N PRO A 140 -7.16 1.31 -1.86
CA PRO A 140 -5.81 1.26 -2.41
C PRO A 140 -5.29 2.64 -2.86
N ILE A 141 -6.21 3.55 -3.19
CA ILE A 141 -5.96 4.95 -3.57
C ILE A 141 -6.87 5.83 -2.73
N CYS A 142 -6.31 6.83 -2.04
CA CYS A 142 -7.07 7.79 -1.26
C CYS A 142 -7.86 8.68 -2.22
N GLN A 143 -9.17 8.82 -2.02
CA GLN A 143 -10.02 9.59 -2.93
C GLN A 143 -9.98 11.11 -2.68
N ASP A 144 -9.49 11.55 -1.51
CA ASP A 144 -9.56 12.95 -1.08
C ASP A 144 -8.19 13.64 -0.96
N GLY A 145 -7.10 12.99 -1.39
CA GLY A 145 -5.74 13.56 -1.50
C GLY A 145 -5.07 14.09 -0.22
N ALA A 146 -5.82 14.28 0.88
CA ALA A 146 -5.38 14.97 2.08
C ALA A 146 -6.15 14.58 3.37
N LYS A 147 -7.05 13.59 3.33
CA LYS A 147 -7.79 13.14 4.52
C LYS A 147 -7.73 11.63 4.68
N VAL A 148 -6.72 11.19 5.41
CA VAL A 148 -6.78 10.03 6.30
C VAL A 148 -6.17 10.49 7.61
#